data_AF-A0A226SRG6-F1
#
_entry.id   AF-A0A226SRG6-F1
#
_cell.length_a   1.000
_cell.length_b   1.000
_cell.length_c   1.000
_cell.angle_alpha   90.00
_cell.angle_beta   90.00
_cell.angle_gamma   90.00
#
_symmetry.space_group_name_H-M   'P 1'
#
loop_
_entity.id
_entity.type
_entity.pdbx_description
1 polymer ?
#
loop_
_entity_poly.entity_id
_entity_poly.type
_entity_poly.pdbx_seq_one_letter_code
_entity_poly.pdbx_strand_id
1 'polypeptide(L)' 'MRINKALKCNFSDEDIHKVANTRLGWYKRSTGHVVNFLLSPKVLGISKADRPGLVDPLEYYLSRR' A
#
# COMPACT_ATOMS: atom_id res chain seq x y z
N MET A 1 -3.13 1.25 -15.17
CA MET A 1 -2.33 0.54 -14.13
C MET A 1 -2.68 -0.97 -14.02
N ARG A 2 -1.73 -1.93 -13.99
CA ARG A 2 -2.02 -3.40 -13.95
C ARG A 2 -2.70 -3.86 -12.64
N ILE A 3 -2.29 -3.31 -11.50
CA ILE A 3 -2.84 -3.66 -10.18
C ILE A 3 -4.32 -3.23 -10.04
N ASN A 4 -4.68 -2.04 -10.51
CA ASN A 4 -6.07 -1.54 -10.50
C ASN A 4 -7.03 -2.49 -11.23
N LYS A 5 -6.59 -3.04 -12.38
CA LYS A 5 -7.34 -4.06 -13.13
C LYS A 5 -7.39 -5.41 -12.40
N ALA A 6 -6.25 -5.87 -11.86
CA ALA A 6 -6.17 -7.16 -11.17
C ALA A 6 -7.05 -7.20 -9.91
N LEU A 7 -7.17 -6.09 -9.19
CA LEU A 7 -7.98 -5.96 -7.99
C LEU A 7 -9.41 -5.43 -8.26
N LYS A 8 -9.77 -5.22 -9.53
CA LYS A 8 -11.09 -4.72 -9.96
C LYS A 8 -11.53 -3.43 -9.25
N CYS A 9 -10.59 -2.53 -8.96
CA CYS A 9 -10.90 -1.31 -8.21
C CYS A 9 -11.51 -0.20 -9.09
N ASN A 10 -11.33 -0.27 -10.42
CA ASN A 10 -11.90 0.66 -11.41
C ASN A 10 -11.60 2.16 -11.14
N PHE A 11 -10.48 2.47 -10.48
CA PHE A 11 -10.07 3.85 -10.26
C PHE A 11 -9.67 4.52 -11.58
N SER A 12 -9.97 5.81 -11.71
CA SER A 12 -9.41 6.62 -12.79
C SER A 12 -7.91 6.79 -12.60
N ASP A 13 -7.17 7.04 -13.68
CA ASP A 13 -5.75 7.33 -13.56
C ASP A 13 -5.51 8.63 -12.77
N GLU A 14 -6.41 9.61 -12.85
CA GLU A 14 -6.34 10.86 -12.07
C GLU A 14 -6.49 10.63 -10.57
N ASP A 15 -7.41 9.76 -10.14
CA ASP A 15 -7.59 9.42 -8.73
C ASP A 15 -6.34 8.75 -8.16
N ILE A 16 -5.73 7.85 -8.94
CA ILE A 16 -4.48 7.19 -8.57
C ILE A 16 -3.36 8.23 -8.43
N HIS A 17 -3.22 9.16 -9.38
CA HIS A 17 -2.18 10.21 -9.32
C HIS A 17 -2.38 11.18 -8.15
N LYS A 18 -3.63 11.59 -7.87
CA LYS A 18 -3.94 12.46 -6.72
C LYS A 18 -3.50 11.83 -5.40
N VAL A 19 -3.86 10.56 -5.18
CA VAL A 19 -3.49 9.83 -3.96
C VAL A 19 -1.98 9.59 -3.87
N ALA A 20 -1.34 9.22 -4.98
CA ALA A 20 0.10 9.00 -5.06
C ALA A 20 0.88 10.26 -4.66
N ASN A 21 0.54 11.40 -5.25
CA ASN A 21 1.20 12.68 -4.98
C ASN A 21 0.99 13.15 -3.54
N THR A 22 -0.23 12.97 -3.01
CA THR A 22 -0.54 13.32 -1.62
C THR A 22 0.34 12.52 -0.64
N ARG A 23 0.46 11.20 -0.83
CA ARG A 23 1.26 10.33 0.05
C ARG A 23 2.77 10.51 -0.13
N LEU A 24 3.22 10.80 -1.35
CA LEU A 24 4.63 11.06 -1.65
C LEU A 24 5.18 12.24 -0.83
N GLY A 25 4.40 13.30 -0.64
CA GLY A 25 4.82 14.47 0.14
C GLY A 25 5.09 14.16 1.62
N TRP A 26 4.31 13.28 2.23
CA TRP A 26 4.55 12.80 3.59
C TRP A 26 5.78 11.89 3.66
N TYR A 27 5.93 11.01 2.68
CA TYR A 27 7.05 10.06 2.63
C TYR A 27 8.41 10.73 2.46
N LYS A 28 8.50 11.75 1.58
CA LYS A 28 9.73 12.54 1.40
C LYS A 28 10.19 13.23 2.69
N ARG A 29 9.27 13.53 3.60
CA ARG A 29 9.57 14.16 4.90
C ARG A 29 10.01 13.17 5.97
N SER A 30 9.67 11.89 5.86
CA SER A 30 9.91 10.89 6.91
C SER A 30 11.19 10.05 6.72
N THR A 31 12.06 10.37 5.75
CA THR A 31 13.39 9.72 5.53
C THR A 31 13.36 8.19 5.48
N GLY A 32 12.21 7.57 5.20
CA GLY A 32 12.09 6.12 5.11
C GLY A 32 12.70 5.60 3.82
N HIS A 33 13.56 4.57 3.89
CA HIS A 33 14.12 3.92 2.70
C HIS A 33 13.17 2.91 2.05
N VAL A 34 12.18 2.41 2.79
CA VAL A 34 11.27 1.37 2.34
C VAL A 34 9.88 1.63 2.91
N VAL A 35 8.91 2.00 2.08
CA VAL A 35 7.52 1.49 2.08
C VAL A 35 6.85 1.96 0.78
N ASN A 36 6.14 1.02 0.15
CA ASN A 36 5.34 1.21 -1.05
C ASN A 36 4.12 2.10 -0.75
N PHE A 37 4.30 3.44 -0.73
CA PHE A 37 3.26 4.42 -0.33
C PHE A 37 1.97 4.35 -1.17
N LEU A 38 2.06 3.75 -2.35
CA LEU A 38 0.97 3.61 -3.29
C LEU A 38 0.02 2.45 -2.96
N LEU A 39 0.51 1.40 -2.30
CA LEU A 39 -0.28 0.21 -2.01
C LEU A 39 -0.85 0.29 -0.59
N SER A 40 -2.10 -0.14 -0.41
CA SER A 40 -2.70 -0.25 0.92
C SER A 40 -2.17 -1.49 1.66
N PRO A 41 -2.19 -1.49 3.02
CA PRO A 41 -1.83 -2.67 3.80
C PRO A 41 -2.59 -3.92 3.37
N LYS A 42 -3.87 -3.79 3.01
CA LYS A 42 -4.70 -4.87 2.47
C LYS A 42 -4.10 -5.51 1.21
N VAL A 43 -3.53 -4.72 0.31
CA VAL A 43 -2.87 -5.24 -0.91
C VAL A 43 -1.51 -5.86 -0.58
N LEU A 44 -0.78 -5.27 0.37
CA LEU A 44 0.52 -5.78 0.82
C LEU A 44 0.38 -7.11 1.57
N GLY A 45 -0.71 -7.32 2.30
CA GLY A 45 -1.03 -8.54 3.03
C GLY A 45 -1.53 -9.71 2.15
N ILE A 46 -1.69 -9.52 0.84
CA ILE A 46 -2.10 -10.62 -0.05
C ILE A 46 -0.94 -11.61 -0.20
N SER A 47 -1.11 -12.83 0.31
CA SER A 47 -0.23 -13.96 0.00
C SER A 47 -0.49 -14.47 -1.41
N LYS A 48 0.56 -14.79 -2.17
CA LYS A 48 0.42 -15.36 -3.52
C LYS A 48 1.50 -16.40 -3.78
N ALA A 49 1.06 -17.63 -4.06
CA ALA A 49 1.95 -18.80 -4.19
C ALA A 49 2.90 -18.86 -2.98
N ASP A 50 4.21 -18.95 -3.21
CA ASP A 50 5.22 -19.05 -2.17
C ASP A 50 5.55 -17.70 -1.50
N ARG A 51 4.95 -16.59 -1.96
CA ARG A 51 5.17 -15.26 -1.39
C ARG A 51 4.16 -15.00 -0.27
N PRO A 52 4.60 -14.90 1.00
CA PRO A 52 3.73 -14.50 2.10
C PRO A 52 3.33 -13.02 1.95
N GLY A 53 2.14 -12.70 2.46
CA GLY A 53 1.68 -11.32 2.60
C GLY A 53 2.52 -10.58 3.64
N LEU A 54 2.68 -9.27 3.44
CA LEU A 54 3.33 -8.41 4.43
C LEU A 54 2.36 -8.15 5.59
N VAL A 55 2.86 -8.34 6.82
CA VAL A 55 2.11 -8.04 8.05
C VAL A 55 1.92 -6.52 8.18
N ASP A 56 0.71 -6.09 8.53
CA ASP A 56 0.47 -4.70 8.93
C ASP A 56 1.10 -4.46 10.31
N PRO A 57 2.13 -3.61 10.43
CA PRO A 57 2.80 -3.38 11.71
C PRO A 57 1.85 -2.83 12.79
N LEU A 58 0.90 -1.97 12.41
CA LEU A 58 -0.01 -1.35 13.37
C LEU A 58 -0.96 -2.39 13.96
N GLU A 59 -1.58 -3.20 13.10
CA GLU A 59 -2.48 -4.27 13.52
C GLU A 59 -1.77 -5.27 14.43
N TYR A 60 -0.54 -5.65 14.07
CA TYR A 60 0.30 -6.53 14.87
C TYR A 60 0.56 -5.98 16.28
N TYR A 61 0.93 -4.69 16.41
CA TYR A 61 1.16 -4.09 17.72
C TYR A 61 -0.13 -3.95 18.54
N LEU A 62 -1.26 -3.61 17.92
CA LEU A 62 -2.54 -3.47 18.60
C LEU A 62 -3.09 -4.81 19.11
N SER A 63 -2.84 -5.91 18.41
CA SER A 63 -3.28 -7.26 18.82
C SER A 63 -2.56 -7.81 20.07
N ARG A 64 -1.46 -7.17 20.48
CA ARG A 64 -0.63 -7.58 21.63
C ARG A 64 -0.95 -6.81 22.91
N ARG A 65 -2.05 -6.06 22.92
CA ARG A 65 -2.51 -5.26 24.04
C ARG A 65 -3.68 -5.95 24.74
#